data_AF-A0AAN4YIC7-F1
#
_entry.id   AF-A0AAN4YIC7-F1
#
_cell.length_a   1.000
_cell.length_b   1.000
_cell.length_c   1.000
_cell.angle_alpha   90.00
_cell.angle_beta   90.00
_cell.angle_gamma   90.00
#
_symmetry.space_group_name_H-M   'P 1'
#
loop_
_entity.id
_entity.type
_entity.pdbx_description
1 polymer ?
#
loop_
_entity_poly.entity_id
_entity_poly.type
_entity_poly.pdbx_seq_one_letter_code
_entity_poly.pdbx_strand_id
1 'polypeptide(L)'
;MLSQLEPPPGGNTVLIFGCQCLSFNIDDFHRLRATVLETPEHRWIQDVLSELPVYYRTASTTYVQKLKNIPGTQQLRNLAEWFHTGKVPTDSFPLPYIQLAPLLVITHFTEYWQYLRIRHHKGPTSVKESSAESPVVEIVGFCIGFLSAAVVSAARNQEQLSKYAAVALRLATLMGALGDAQEREEEYTSLATVWKAAELENRLPLVLEAFPEVRPLTSDMGPEKLTE
;
A
#
# COMPACT_ATOMS: atom_id res chain seq x y z
N MET A 1 -8.23 -24.68 -2.02
CA MET A 1 -8.23 -23.20 -1.88
C MET A 1 -9.53 -22.68 -1.29
N LEU A 2 -10.69 -23.09 -1.79
CA LEU A 2 -12.00 -22.65 -1.27
C LEU A 2 -12.20 -22.86 0.23
N SER A 3 -11.79 -24.02 0.75
CA SER A 3 -11.94 -24.40 2.16
C SER A 3 -11.14 -23.55 3.16
N GLN A 4 -10.22 -22.68 2.71
CA GLN A 4 -9.46 -21.78 3.60
C GLN A 4 -10.02 -20.36 3.65
N LEU A 5 -10.93 -20.00 2.74
CA LEU A 5 -11.54 -18.66 2.65
C LEU A 5 -12.95 -18.62 3.24
N GLU A 6 -13.52 -19.79 3.57
CA GLU A 6 -14.73 -19.87 4.39
C GLU A 6 -14.33 -19.90 5.85
N PRO A 7 -14.84 -18.98 6.68
CA PRO A 7 -14.65 -19.08 8.12
C PRO A 7 -15.33 -20.36 8.63
N PRO A 8 -14.87 -20.92 9.76
CA PRO A 8 -15.56 -22.05 10.38
C PRO A 8 -17.04 -21.71 10.66
N PRO A 9 -17.94 -22.69 10.84
CA PRO A 9 -19.35 -22.42 11.14
C PRO A 9 -19.50 -21.46 12.33
N GLY A 10 -20.16 -20.32 12.12
CA GLY A 10 -20.29 -19.24 13.12
C GLY A 10 -19.08 -18.31 13.26
N GLY A 11 -18.06 -18.47 12.42
CA GLY A 11 -16.86 -17.63 12.38
C GLY A 11 -17.05 -16.37 11.55
N ASN A 12 -16.34 -15.31 11.96
CA ASN A 12 -16.34 -14.02 11.29
C ASN A 12 -15.10 -13.85 10.41
N THR A 13 -15.24 -13.06 9.36
CA THR A 13 -14.15 -12.64 8.47
C THR A 13 -13.80 -11.18 8.75
N VAL A 14 -12.50 -10.89 8.86
CA VAL A 14 -11.97 -9.52 8.88
C VAL A 14 -11.10 -9.34 7.65
N LEU A 15 -11.37 -8.30 6.86
CA LEU A 15 -10.53 -7.95 5.70
C LEU A 15 -9.46 -6.96 6.15
N ILE A 16 -8.20 -7.31 5.92
CA ILE A 16 -7.04 -6.51 6.34
C ILE A 16 -6.28 -6.05 5.10
N PHE A 17 -6.15 -4.74 4.94
CA PHE A 17 -5.32 -4.11 3.93
C PHE A 17 -4.02 -3.62 4.58
N GLY A 18 -2.90 -4.17 4.13
CA GLY A 18 -1.59 -3.97 4.74
C GLY A 18 -0.96 -2.60 4.44
N CYS A 19 0.21 -2.40 5.02
CA CYS A 19 1.10 -1.29 4.66
C CYS A 19 2.05 -1.69 3.52
N GLN A 20 2.86 -0.73 3.07
CA GLN A 20 3.84 -0.95 2.01
C GLN A 20 4.82 -2.08 2.34
N CYS A 21 5.08 -2.93 1.35
CA CYS A 21 6.07 -3.99 1.42
C CYS A 21 7.43 -3.47 0.92
N LEU A 22 8.41 -3.37 1.83
CA LEU A 22 9.76 -2.92 1.48
C LEU A 22 10.53 -3.92 0.60
N SER A 23 10.07 -5.16 0.47
CA SER A 23 10.70 -6.19 -0.36
C SER A 23 10.12 -6.30 -1.78
N PHE A 24 9.27 -5.35 -2.20
CA PHE A 24 8.67 -5.37 -3.52
C PHE A 24 9.74 -5.29 -4.62
N ASN A 25 9.79 -6.30 -5.48
CA ASN A 25 10.83 -6.47 -6.49
C ASN A 25 10.27 -6.59 -7.91
N ILE A 26 11.15 -6.85 -8.88
CA ILE A 26 10.78 -6.96 -10.30
C ILE A 26 9.82 -8.12 -10.58
N ASP A 27 9.96 -9.24 -9.87
CA ASP A 27 9.08 -10.39 -10.02
C ASP A 27 7.67 -10.08 -9.49
N ASP A 28 7.58 -9.34 -8.37
CA ASP A 28 6.31 -8.83 -7.84
C ASP A 28 5.62 -7.92 -8.85
N PHE A 29 6.37 -7.00 -9.47
CA PHE A 29 5.86 -6.13 -10.51
C PHE A 29 5.31 -6.91 -11.71
N HIS A 30 6.06 -7.90 -12.21
CA HIS A 30 5.63 -8.70 -13.35
C HIS A 30 4.36 -9.51 -13.04
N ARG A 31 4.26 -10.10 -11.84
CA ARG A 31 3.05 -10.82 -11.39
C ARG A 31 1.84 -9.90 -11.29
N LEU A 32 2.02 -8.71 -10.70
CA LEU A 32 0.96 -7.73 -10.59
C LEU A 32 0.50 -7.26 -11.97
N ARG A 33 1.45 -6.92 -12.86
CA ARG A 33 1.16 -6.53 -14.24
C ARG A 33 0.37 -7.61 -14.97
N ALA A 34 0.80 -8.87 -14.91
CA ALA A 34 0.08 -9.97 -15.54
C ALA A 34 -1.37 -10.06 -15.04
N THR A 35 -1.57 -10.00 -13.71
CA THR A 35 -2.90 -10.04 -13.08
C THR A 35 -3.82 -8.91 -13.57
N VAL A 36 -3.27 -7.70 -13.75
CA VAL A 36 -4.02 -6.54 -14.24
C VAL A 36 -4.35 -6.67 -15.72
N LEU A 37 -3.41 -7.13 -16.55
CA LEU A 37 -3.61 -7.23 -18.00
C LEU A 37 -4.51 -8.40 -18.41
N GLU A 38 -4.50 -9.49 -17.65
CA GLU A 38 -5.28 -10.70 -17.94
C GLU A 38 -6.73 -10.62 -17.44
N THR A 39 -7.07 -9.62 -16.63
CA THR A 39 -8.38 -9.49 -15.99
C THR A 39 -9.12 -8.25 -16.53
N PRO A 40 -10.20 -8.43 -17.33
CA PRO A 40 -10.95 -7.30 -17.92
C PRO A 40 -11.44 -6.26 -16.91
N GLU A 41 -11.80 -6.69 -15.70
CA GLU A 41 -12.29 -5.81 -14.63
C GLU A 41 -11.22 -4.85 -14.08
N HIS A 42 -9.94 -5.12 -14.37
CA HIS A 42 -8.81 -4.28 -13.97
C HIS A 42 -8.40 -3.27 -15.05
N ARG A 43 -9.12 -3.19 -16.18
CA ARG A 43 -8.77 -2.31 -17.32
C ARG A 43 -8.59 -0.84 -16.91
N TRP A 44 -9.41 -0.36 -15.97
CA TRP A 44 -9.35 1.01 -15.46
C TRP A 44 -7.98 1.37 -14.86
N ILE A 45 -7.18 0.39 -14.41
CA ILE A 45 -5.89 0.64 -13.78
C ILE A 45 -4.91 1.26 -14.77
N GLN A 46 -4.89 0.79 -16.02
CA GLN A 46 -4.02 1.37 -17.05
C GLN A 46 -4.41 2.82 -17.36
N ASP A 47 -5.71 3.10 -17.43
CA ASP A 47 -6.22 4.45 -17.66
C ASP A 47 -5.75 5.39 -16.53
N VAL A 48 -5.91 4.98 -15.28
CA VAL A 48 -5.47 5.79 -14.13
C VAL A 48 -3.95 5.97 -14.10
N LEU A 49 -3.16 4.92 -14.35
CA LEU A 49 -1.70 4.99 -14.42
C LEU A 49 -1.23 6.04 -15.45
N SER A 50 -1.91 6.13 -16.60
CA SER A 50 -1.60 7.11 -17.64
C SER A 50 -1.87 8.56 -17.21
N GLU A 51 -2.82 8.76 -16.28
CA GLU A 51 -3.20 10.09 -15.77
C GLU A 51 -2.31 10.57 -14.62
N LEU A 52 -1.68 9.65 -13.85
CA LEU A 52 -0.90 9.99 -12.65
C LEU A 52 0.13 11.11 -12.86
N PRO A 53 0.93 11.14 -13.96
CA PRO A 53 1.88 12.22 -14.19
C PRO A 53 1.22 13.60 -14.27
N VAL A 54 -0.03 13.69 -14.75
CA VAL A 54 -0.78 14.94 -14.84
C VAL A 54 -1.23 15.39 -13.44
N TYR A 55 -1.80 14.47 -12.65
CA TYR A 55 -2.21 14.77 -11.28
C TYR A 55 -1.04 15.22 -10.41
N TYR A 56 0.09 14.50 -10.50
CA TYR A 56 1.31 14.89 -9.80
C TYR A 56 1.81 16.27 -10.25
N ARG A 57 1.88 16.51 -11.56
CA ARG A 57 2.33 17.81 -12.08
C ARG A 57 1.46 18.93 -11.53
N THR A 58 0.14 18.81 -11.63
CA THR A 58 -0.80 19.80 -11.09
C THR A 58 -0.63 19.99 -9.58
N ALA A 59 -0.47 18.91 -8.80
CA ALA A 59 -0.19 18.99 -7.37
C ALA A 59 1.10 19.77 -7.09
N SER A 60 2.19 19.42 -7.76
CA SER A 60 3.51 20.04 -7.56
C SER A 60 3.56 21.51 -7.98
N THR A 61 2.84 21.90 -9.03
CA THR A 61 2.86 23.29 -9.52
C THR A 61 1.95 24.21 -8.74
N THR A 62 0.79 23.71 -8.30
CA THR A 62 -0.31 24.55 -7.84
C THR A 62 -0.55 24.47 -6.33
N TYR A 63 -0.36 23.30 -5.71
CA TYR A 63 -0.85 23.05 -4.35
C TYR A 63 0.28 22.74 -3.35
N VAL A 64 1.27 21.94 -3.74
CA VAL A 64 2.31 21.43 -2.82
C VAL A 64 3.68 21.65 -3.46
N GLN A 65 4.26 22.83 -3.21
CA GLN A 65 5.51 23.25 -3.86
C GLN A 65 6.71 22.34 -3.53
N LYS A 66 6.73 21.72 -2.33
CA LYS A 66 7.75 20.76 -1.90
C LYS A 66 7.93 19.59 -2.88
N LEU A 67 6.85 19.18 -3.57
CA LEU A 67 6.93 18.12 -4.57
C LEU A 67 7.79 18.49 -5.79
N LYS A 68 8.07 19.78 -6.04
CA LYS A 68 8.98 20.18 -7.14
C LYS A 68 10.41 19.64 -6.97
N ASN A 69 10.78 19.25 -5.74
CA ASN A 69 12.12 18.78 -5.39
C ASN A 69 12.38 17.32 -5.78
N ILE A 70 11.38 16.60 -6.32
CA ILE A 70 11.52 15.21 -6.76
C ILE A 70 11.15 15.03 -8.24
N PRO A 71 11.75 14.05 -8.95
CA PRO A 71 11.48 13.80 -10.37
C PRO A 71 10.18 13.03 -10.61
N GLY A 72 9.13 13.30 -9.82
CA GLY A 72 7.91 12.48 -9.75
C GLY A 72 7.17 12.34 -11.07
N THR A 73 7.13 13.39 -11.91
CA THR A 73 6.49 13.31 -13.23
C THR A 73 7.17 12.27 -14.12
N GLN A 74 8.51 12.21 -14.10
CA GLN A 74 9.24 11.23 -14.91
C GLN A 74 9.10 9.83 -14.33
N GLN A 75 9.18 9.69 -13.01
CA GLN A 75 8.98 8.40 -12.32
C GLN A 75 7.59 7.81 -12.66
N LEU A 76 6.54 8.62 -12.67
CA LEU A 76 5.19 8.16 -13.00
C LEU A 76 5.02 7.85 -14.50
N ARG A 77 5.69 8.58 -15.40
CA ARG A 77 5.74 8.21 -16.83
C ARG A 77 6.41 6.86 -17.03
N ASN A 78 7.56 6.65 -16.38
CA ASN A 78 8.26 5.37 -16.42
C ASN A 78 7.35 4.25 -15.91
N LEU A 79 6.65 4.46 -14.80
CA LEU A 79 5.73 3.45 -14.26
C LEU A 79 4.62 3.07 -15.25
N ALA A 80 3.98 4.06 -15.88
CA ALA A 80 2.96 3.81 -16.90
C ALA A 80 3.54 3.06 -18.12
N GLU A 81 4.73 3.44 -18.58
CA GLU A 81 5.43 2.78 -19.68
C GLU A 81 5.83 1.34 -19.33
N TRP A 82 6.32 1.09 -18.12
CA TRP A 82 6.65 -0.25 -17.63
C TRP A 82 5.41 -1.14 -17.57
N PHE A 83 4.28 -0.59 -17.13
CA PHE A 83 3.01 -1.31 -17.12
C PHE A 83 2.54 -1.65 -18.53
N HIS A 84 2.75 -0.75 -19.49
CA HIS A 84 2.42 -0.98 -20.89
C HIS A 84 3.34 -2.03 -21.54
N THR A 85 4.66 -1.82 -21.48
CA THR A 85 5.66 -2.59 -22.22
C THR A 85 6.09 -3.87 -21.51
N GLY A 86 5.95 -3.94 -20.19
CA GLY A 86 6.51 -5.00 -19.35
C GLY A 86 8.03 -4.93 -19.21
N LYS A 87 8.69 -3.86 -19.68
CA LYS A 87 10.14 -3.70 -19.59
C LYS A 87 10.47 -2.78 -18.43
N VAL A 88 11.09 -3.33 -17.39
CA VAL A 88 11.57 -2.57 -16.22
C VAL A 88 13.11 -2.65 -16.20
N PRO A 89 13.83 -1.52 -16.11
CA PRO A 89 15.27 -1.54 -15.91
C PRO A 89 15.64 -2.25 -14.60
N THR A 90 16.64 -3.11 -14.62
CA THR A 90 17.02 -3.94 -13.46
C THR A 90 17.52 -3.13 -12.26
N ASP A 91 18.03 -1.93 -12.50
CA ASP A 91 18.51 -0.95 -11.51
C ASP A 91 17.40 -0.04 -10.97
N SER A 92 16.13 -0.27 -11.34
CA SER A 92 15.00 0.55 -10.87
C SER A 92 14.56 0.25 -9.44
N PHE A 93 15.09 -0.80 -8.80
CA PHE A 93 14.71 -1.21 -7.45
C PHE A 93 15.80 -0.84 -6.43
N PRO A 94 15.42 -0.43 -5.20
CA PRO A 94 14.04 -0.29 -4.69
C PRO A 94 13.29 0.87 -5.34
N LEU A 95 11.97 0.70 -5.51
CA LEU A 95 11.14 1.75 -6.07
C LEU A 95 10.92 2.88 -5.04
N PRO A 96 10.96 4.16 -5.47
CA PRO A 96 10.54 5.29 -4.66
C PRO A 96 9.07 5.17 -4.25
N TYR A 97 8.69 5.82 -3.15
CA TYR A 97 7.33 5.75 -2.59
C TYR A 97 6.27 6.23 -3.59
N ILE A 98 6.56 7.23 -4.41
CA ILE A 98 5.63 7.70 -5.46
C ILE A 98 5.22 6.62 -6.46
N GLN A 99 6.07 5.62 -6.71
CA GLN A 99 5.78 4.49 -7.58
C GLN A 99 5.25 3.28 -6.79
N LEU A 100 5.80 3.03 -5.60
CA LEU A 100 5.46 1.85 -4.82
C LEU A 100 4.09 1.95 -4.13
N ALA A 101 3.72 3.14 -3.65
CA ALA A 101 2.41 3.40 -3.05
C ALA A 101 1.22 3.04 -3.97
N PRO A 102 1.17 3.52 -5.24
CA PRO A 102 0.09 3.13 -6.13
C PRO A 102 0.12 1.64 -6.50
N LEU A 103 1.30 1.03 -6.64
CA LEU A 103 1.40 -0.40 -6.92
C LEU A 103 0.80 -1.25 -5.79
N LEU A 104 1.04 -0.89 -4.54
CA LEU A 104 0.42 -1.57 -3.40
C LEU A 104 -1.12 -1.48 -3.44
N VAL A 105 -1.65 -0.29 -3.75
CA VAL A 105 -3.09 -0.09 -3.86
C VAL A 105 -3.69 -0.92 -5.00
N ILE A 106 -2.97 -1.06 -6.12
CA ILE A 106 -3.36 -1.97 -7.21
C ILE A 106 -3.38 -3.41 -6.68
N THR A 107 -2.34 -3.88 -5.99
CA THR A 107 -2.29 -5.21 -5.38
C THR A 107 -3.52 -5.48 -4.51
N HIS A 108 -3.80 -4.58 -3.55
CA HIS A 108 -4.96 -4.67 -2.67
C HIS A 108 -6.29 -4.86 -3.44
N PHE A 109 -6.50 -4.10 -4.51
CA PHE A 109 -7.75 -4.20 -5.28
C PHE A 109 -7.79 -5.44 -6.17
N THR A 110 -6.67 -5.86 -6.75
CA THR A 110 -6.62 -7.10 -7.53
C THR A 110 -6.86 -8.34 -6.66
N GLU A 111 -6.28 -8.38 -5.46
CA GLU A 111 -6.50 -9.46 -4.48
C GLU A 111 -7.92 -9.44 -3.94
N TYR A 112 -8.46 -8.25 -3.64
CA TYR A 112 -9.85 -8.13 -3.22
C TYR A 112 -10.83 -8.59 -4.30
N TRP A 113 -10.54 -8.30 -5.58
CA TRP A 113 -11.37 -8.79 -6.68
C TRP A 113 -11.31 -10.30 -6.81
N GLN A 114 -10.13 -10.89 -6.66
CA GLN A 114 -9.95 -12.33 -6.62
C GLN A 114 -10.72 -12.95 -5.45
N TYR A 115 -10.67 -12.34 -4.27
CA TYR A 115 -11.46 -12.74 -3.11
C TYR A 115 -12.96 -12.76 -3.43
N LEU A 116 -13.50 -11.68 -4.00
CA LEU A 116 -14.91 -11.62 -4.41
C LEU A 116 -15.27 -12.72 -5.41
N ARG A 117 -14.42 -12.98 -6.40
CA ARG A 117 -14.65 -14.04 -7.40
C ARG A 117 -14.71 -15.43 -6.77
N ILE A 118 -13.81 -15.71 -5.83
CA ILE A 118 -13.77 -16.99 -5.12
C ILE A 118 -15.02 -17.16 -4.23
N ARG A 119 -15.53 -16.09 -3.63
CA ARG A 119 -16.73 -16.12 -2.80
C ARG A 119 -18.02 -16.25 -3.63
N HIS A 120 -18.09 -15.58 -4.78
CA HIS A 120 -19.28 -15.53 -5.62
C HIS A 120 -19.22 -16.45 -6.85
N HIS A 121 -19.35 -17.77 -6.64
CA HIS A 121 -19.30 -18.78 -7.72
C HIS A 121 -20.37 -18.62 -8.83
N LYS A 122 -21.44 -17.87 -8.57
CA LYS A 122 -22.57 -17.67 -9.52
C LYS A 122 -22.55 -16.32 -10.25
N GLY A 123 -21.44 -15.59 -10.17
CA GLY A 123 -21.25 -14.30 -10.84
C GLY A 123 -21.47 -13.10 -9.91
N PRO A 124 -20.80 -11.96 -10.17
CA PRO A 124 -20.74 -10.86 -9.22
C PRO A 124 -21.91 -9.89 -9.45
N THR A 125 -23.03 -10.08 -8.75
CA THR A 125 -24.14 -9.11 -8.82
C THR A 125 -24.11 -8.07 -7.71
N SER A 126 -23.35 -8.25 -6.62
CA SER A 126 -23.16 -7.19 -5.62
C SER A 126 -21.82 -7.29 -4.89
N VAL A 127 -21.14 -6.14 -4.72
CA VAL A 127 -19.93 -6.02 -3.86
C VAL A 127 -20.32 -5.98 -2.38
N LYS A 128 -21.60 -5.74 -2.10
CA LYS A 128 -22.23 -5.93 -0.80
C LYS A 128 -23.24 -7.06 -0.92
N GLU A 129 -22.89 -8.25 -0.46
CA GLU A 129 -23.92 -9.16 0.04
C GLU A 129 -24.74 -8.38 1.06
N SER A 130 -26.07 -8.48 0.99
CA SER A 130 -26.94 -7.90 2.01
C SER A 130 -26.40 -8.28 3.38
N SER A 131 -26.22 -7.28 4.24
CA SER A 131 -25.52 -7.34 5.54
C SER A 131 -26.03 -8.39 6.54
N ALA A 132 -27.04 -9.17 6.18
CA ALA A 132 -27.52 -10.32 6.94
C ALA A 132 -26.77 -11.63 6.64
N GLU A 133 -26.06 -11.73 5.51
CA GLU A 133 -25.43 -12.99 5.05
C GLU A 133 -23.90 -12.90 4.84
N SER A 134 -23.31 -11.70 4.81
CA SER A 134 -21.84 -11.57 4.71
C SER A 134 -21.18 -11.92 6.04
N PRO A 135 -20.21 -12.86 6.09
CA PRO A 135 -19.44 -13.09 7.30
C PRO A 135 -18.39 -12.00 7.56
N VAL A 136 -18.23 -11.02 6.65
CA VAL A 136 -17.29 -9.91 6.86
C VAL A 136 -17.85 -8.95 7.90
N VAL A 137 -17.25 -8.96 9.09
CA VAL A 137 -17.67 -8.09 10.20
C VAL A 137 -16.90 -6.78 10.25
N GLU A 138 -15.68 -6.74 9.71
CA GLU A 138 -14.83 -5.56 9.78
C GLU A 138 -13.87 -5.48 8.58
N ILE A 139 -13.55 -4.25 8.19
CA ILE A 139 -12.58 -3.93 7.14
C ILE A 139 -11.58 -2.94 7.74
N VAL A 140 -10.33 -3.37 7.87
CA VAL A 140 -9.25 -2.61 8.51
C VAL A 140 -8.16 -2.33 7.50
N GLY A 141 -7.60 -1.11 7.54
CA GLY A 141 -6.47 -0.73 6.70
C GLY A 141 -5.37 -0.07 7.51
N PHE A 142 -4.12 -0.47 7.26
CA PHE A 142 -2.94 0.03 7.96
C PHE A 142 -2.09 0.95 7.08
N CYS A 143 -1.68 2.11 7.61
CA CYS A 143 -0.98 3.15 6.84
C CYS A 143 -1.74 3.48 5.54
N ILE A 144 -1.13 3.27 4.38
CA ILE A 144 -1.76 3.52 3.08
C ILE A 144 -2.88 2.51 2.75
N GLY A 145 -2.89 1.34 3.39
CA GLY A 145 -3.97 0.36 3.30
C GLY A 145 -5.32 0.88 3.78
N PHE A 146 -5.32 1.95 4.60
CA PHE A 146 -6.54 2.68 4.96
C PHE A 146 -7.35 3.12 3.73
N LEU A 147 -6.69 3.57 2.66
CA LEU A 147 -7.38 3.96 1.43
C LEU A 147 -8.15 2.80 0.82
N SER A 148 -7.54 1.61 0.74
CA SER A 148 -8.17 0.41 0.22
C SER A 148 -9.35 -0.03 1.09
N ALA A 149 -9.17 -0.01 2.42
CA ALA A 149 -10.22 -0.32 3.38
C ALA A 149 -11.43 0.63 3.24
N ALA A 150 -11.17 1.95 3.15
CA ALA A 150 -12.21 2.96 3.00
C ALA A 150 -12.98 2.78 1.68
N VAL A 151 -12.27 2.53 0.57
CA VAL A 151 -12.87 2.28 -0.74
C VAL A 151 -13.77 1.04 -0.71
N VAL A 152 -13.27 -0.07 -0.18
CA VAL A 152 -14.01 -1.34 -0.13
C VAL A 152 -15.25 -1.23 0.77
N SER A 153 -15.13 -0.52 1.91
CA SER A 153 -16.26 -0.26 2.81
C SER A 153 -17.33 0.64 2.16
N ALA A 154 -16.91 1.64 1.38
CA ALA A 154 -17.80 2.61 0.76
C ALA A 154 -18.51 2.07 -0.50
N ALA A 155 -17.80 1.30 -1.34
CA ALA A 155 -18.32 0.81 -2.61
C ALA A 155 -19.52 -0.13 -2.42
N ARG A 156 -20.56 0.04 -3.24
CA ARG A 156 -21.76 -0.82 -3.21
C ARG A 156 -21.82 -1.80 -4.38
N ASN A 157 -21.09 -1.52 -5.44
CA ASN A 157 -21.02 -2.36 -6.64
C ASN A 157 -19.65 -2.23 -7.31
N GLN A 158 -19.45 -3.01 -8.37
CA GLN A 158 -18.20 -3.10 -9.11
C GLN A 158 -17.77 -1.78 -9.76
N GLU A 159 -18.73 -1.02 -10.28
CA GLU A 159 -18.49 0.28 -10.89
C GLU A 159 -18.01 1.31 -9.85
N GLN A 160 -18.70 1.40 -8.72
CA GLN A 160 -18.31 2.27 -7.60
C GLN A 160 -16.95 1.85 -7.03
N LEU A 161 -16.68 0.54 -6.95
CA LEU A 161 -15.38 0.07 -6.48
C LEU A 161 -14.27 0.58 -7.39
N SER A 162 -14.41 0.38 -8.71
CA SER A 162 -13.41 0.84 -9.69
C SER A 162 -13.24 2.36 -9.65
N LYS A 163 -14.35 3.11 -9.55
CA LYS A 163 -14.34 4.58 -9.45
C LYS A 163 -13.62 5.07 -8.19
N TYR A 164 -13.93 4.51 -7.03
CA TYR A 164 -13.31 4.91 -5.77
C TYR A 164 -11.86 4.40 -5.66
N ALA A 165 -11.57 3.22 -6.20
CA ALA A 165 -10.22 2.68 -6.30
C ALA A 165 -9.31 3.58 -7.15
N ALA A 166 -9.81 4.10 -8.27
CA ALA A 166 -9.11 5.09 -9.07
C ALA A 166 -8.78 6.38 -8.29
N VAL A 167 -9.68 6.82 -7.41
CA VAL A 167 -9.41 7.97 -6.51
C VAL A 167 -8.34 7.62 -5.49
N ALA A 168 -8.45 6.46 -4.82
CA ALA A 168 -7.45 5.98 -3.88
C ALA A 168 -6.06 5.86 -4.53
N LEU A 169 -5.98 5.38 -5.77
CA LEU A 169 -4.71 5.23 -6.50
C LEU A 169 -4.02 6.59 -6.74
N ARG A 170 -4.79 7.61 -7.12
CA ARG A 170 -4.30 8.99 -7.27
C ARG A 170 -3.84 9.57 -5.94
N LEU A 171 -4.61 9.37 -4.86
CA LEU A 171 -4.24 9.83 -3.52
C LEU A 171 -2.97 9.13 -2.99
N ALA A 172 -2.88 7.81 -3.17
CA ALA A 172 -1.71 7.03 -2.80
C ALA A 172 -0.44 7.52 -3.49
N THR A 173 -0.55 7.86 -4.78
CA THR A 173 0.55 8.45 -5.55
C THR A 173 1.04 9.76 -4.93
N LEU A 174 0.13 10.67 -4.58
CA LEU A 174 0.49 11.96 -3.98
C LEU A 174 1.05 11.81 -2.56
N MET A 175 0.53 10.87 -1.77
CA MET A 175 1.09 10.56 -0.44
C MET A 175 2.49 9.95 -0.54
N GLY A 176 2.71 9.04 -1.49
CA GLY A 176 4.03 8.48 -1.77
C GLY A 176 5.03 9.57 -2.20
N ALA A 177 4.60 10.48 -3.08
CA ALA A 177 5.41 11.64 -3.46
C ALA A 177 5.80 12.53 -2.28
N LEU A 178 4.87 12.74 -1.33
CA LEU A 178 5.17 13.51 -0.12
C LEU A 178 6.18 12.79 0.77
N GLY A 179 6.08 11.46 0.88
CA GLY A 179 7.07 10.62 1.54
C GLY A 179 8.46 10.76 0.93
N ASP A 180 8.58 10.63 -0.39
CA ASP A 180 9.86 10.81 -1.11
C ASP A 180 10.44 12.22 -0.91
N ALA A 181 9.60 13.25 -0.90
CA ALA A 181 10.06 14.62 -0.68
C ALA A 181 10.48 14.87 0.77
N GLN A 182 9.85 14.21 1.74
CA GLN A 182 10.24 14.26 3.14
C GLN A 182 11.59 13.58 3.37
N GLU A 183 11.77 12.37 2.83
CA GLU A 183 13.01 11.58 2.96
C GLU A 183 14.23 12.31 2.37
N ARG A 184 14.04 13.14 1.35
CA ARG A 184 15.12 13.97 0.80
C ARG A 184 15.49 15.19 1.63
N GLU A 185 14.55 15.73 2.40
CA GLU A 185 14.74 16.98 3.14
C GLU A 185 15.19 16.74 4.59
N GLU A 186 14.83 15.60 5.17
CA GLU A 186 15.13 15.30 6.56
C GLU A 186 16.17 14.18 6.66
N GLU A 187 17.29 14.45 7.34
CA GLU A 187 18.10 13.37 7.89
C GLU A 187 17.27 12.61 8.93
N TYR A 188 17.40 11.28 8.96
CA TYR A 188 16.67 10.43 9.90
C TYR A 188 16.90 10.89 11.34
N THR A 189 15.86 11.45 11.98
CA THR A 189 15.95 12.00 13.34
C THR A 189 15.52 11.02 14.42
N SER A 190 14.88 9.90 14.05
CA SER A 190 14.40 8.89 15.00
C SER A 190 14.40 7.49 14.40
N LEU A 191 14.61 6.49 15.25
CA LEU A 191 14.61 5.08 14.90
C LEU A 191 13.62 4.34 15.81
N ALA A 192 12.58 3.76 15.22
CA ALA A 192 11.69 2.84 15.93
C ALA A 192 12.11 1.40 15.64
N THR A 193 12.27 0.59 16.67
CA THR A 193 12.58 -0.84 16.55
C THR A 193 11.46 -1.66 17.17
N VAL A 194 11.13 -2.77 16.51
CA VAL A 194 10.16 -3.76 17.01
C VAL A 194 10.78 -5.13 16.80
N TRP A 195 10.70 -5.97 17.82
CA TRP A 195 11.23 -7.32 17.79
C TRP A 195 10.09 -8.35 17.84
N LYS A 196 10.25 -9.42 17.05
CA LYS A 196 9.29 -10.54 17.02
C LYS A 196 9.43 -11.46 18.23
N ALA A 197 10.52 -11.35 18.98
CA ALA A 197 10.83 -12.16 20.15
C ALA A 197 11.69 -11.33 21.12
N ALA A 198 11.45 -11.45 22.43
CA ALA A 198 12.09 -10.61 23.45
C ALA A 198 13.62 -10.73 23.43
N GLU A 199 14.17 -11.87 23.04
CA GLU A 199 15.60 -12.12 23.00
C GLU A 199 16.32 -11.27 21.94
N LEU A 200 15.60 -10.79 20.92
CA LEU A 200 16.15 -9.93 19.88
C LEU A 200 16.37 -8.49 20.36
N GLU A 201 15.70 -8.06 21.42
CA GLU A 201 15.91 -6.74 22.04
C GLU A 201 17.37 -6.57 22.49
N ASN A 202 17.93 -7.62 23.10
CA ASN A 202 19.31 -7.64 23.59
C ASN A 202 20.37 -7.52 22.47
N ARG A 203 19.98 -7.70 21.20
CA ARG A 203 20.90 -7.55 20.07
C ARG A 203 21.02 -6.12 19.57
N LEU A 204 20.05 -5.25 19.86
CA LEU A 204 20.08 -3.86 19.40
C LEU A 204 21.30 -3.11 19.94
N PRO A 205 21.66 -3.18 21.23
CA PRO A 205 22.88 -2.55 21.73
C PRO A 205 24.15 -3.01 21.00
N LEU A 206 24.28 -4.31 20.72
CA LEU A 206 25.43 -4.88 20.00
C LEU A 206 25.53 -4.36 18.56
N VAL A 207 24.40 -4.14 17.90
CA VAL A 207 24.38 -3.55 16.55
C VAL A 207 24.75 -2.07 16.63
N LEU A 208 24.23 -1.33 17.60
CA LEU A 208 24.52 0.10 17.77
C LEU A 208 25.99 0.34 18.14
N GLU A 209 26.64 -0.56 18.89
CA GLU A 209 28.09 -0.50 19.16
C GLU A 209 28.93 -0.56 17.88
N ALA A 210 28.44 -1.23 16.83
CA ALA A 210 29.11 -1.28 15.54
C ALA A 210 28.98 0.02 14.72
N PHE A 211 28.10 0.94 15.14
CA PHE A 211 27.85 2.24 14.50
C PHE A 211 27.91 3.38 15.54
N PRO A 212 29.09 3.64 16.14
CA PRO A 212 29.25 4.57 17.26
C PRO A 212 28.89 6.04 16.93
N GLU A 213 28.83 6.39 15.65
CA GLU A 213 28.32 7.65 15.12
C GLU A 213 26.80 7.85 15.30
N VAL A 214 26.04 6.77 15.51
CA VAL A 214 24.58 6.77 15.70
C VAL A 214 24.27 6.65 17.19
N ARG A 215 24.63 7.65 17.99
CA ARG A 215 24.38 7.62 19.44
C ARG A 215 22.89 7.90 19.72
N PRO A 216 22.11 6.95 20.27
CA PRO A 216 20.70 7.19 20.52
C PRO A 216 20.53 8.21 21.66
N LEU A 217 19.57 9.13 21.50
CA LEU A 217 18.99 9.86 22.62
C LEU A 217 18.11 8.88 23.40
N THR A 218 18.71 8.05 24.25
CA THR A 218 17.93 7.28 25.23
C THR A 218 17.40 8.28 26.25
N SER A 219 16.11 8.61 26.19
CA SER A 219 15.45 9.17 27.37
C SER A 219 15.45 8.09 28.44
N ASP A 220 16.23 8.31 29.49
CA ASP A 220 16.08 7.63 30.77
C ASP A 220 14.65 7.88 31.30
N MET A 221 13.68 7.11 30.82
CA MET A 221 12.42 6.90 31.51
C MET A 221 12.70 5.87 32.60
N GLY A 222 13.40 6.33 33.64
CA GLY A 222 13.56 5.58 34.88
C GLY A 222 12.18 5.24 35.46
N PRO A 223 12.05 4.12 36.20
CA PRO A 223 10.77 3.73 36.78
C PRO A 223 10.38 4.77 37.84
N GLU A 224 9.39 5.61 37.54
CA GLU A 224 8.67 6.34 38.59
C GLU A 224 8.03 5.30 39.49
N LYS A 225 8.61 5.17 40.69
CA LYS A 225 8.01 4.47 41.81
C LYS A 225 6.69 5.15 42.12
N LEU A 226 5.59 4.49 41.76
CA LEU A 226 4.30 4.69 42.40
C LEU A 226 4.44 4.25 43.87
N THR A 227 4.58 5.23 44.76
CA THR A 227 4.32 5.07 46.19
C THR A 227 3.23 6.05 46.59
N GLU A 228 2.08 5.44 46.95
CA GLU A 228 0.94 5.89 47.76
C GLU A 228 0.49 7.37 47.72
#